data_AF-A0A846DM81-F1
#
_entry.id   AF-A0A846DM81-F1
#
_cell.length_a   1.000
_cell.length_b   1.000
_cell.length_c   1.000
_cell.angle_alpha   90.00
_cell.angle_beta   90.00
_cell.angle_gamma   90.00
#
_symmetry.space_group_name_H-M   'P 1'
#
loop_
_entity.id
_entity.type
_entity.pdbx_description
1 polymer ?
#
loop_
_entity_poly.entity_id
_entity_poly.type
_entity_poly.pdbx_seq_one_letter_code
_entity_poly.pdbx_strand_id
1 'polypeptide(L)'
;SPSLIDNQESESSSTFSEEEWQRKNALRRRRLDLGLNYNFYLDLINNEFWKQHPSEKGRTLTNKPEDKELRESWNTIATEMLEKLSFLSPEAIERMGSYNRDQRKSWKGEVNRLRLSSRALYDLADAEFFHRFPEQENQKFIDQPIGQVWNAIIFDKIKALQSGEAYERLIFTSDAIELKVNGTLKPGEGKAYVAQLNSDQLMDVKLKTDQKTFLSIYSPTGRVTILEDSQIRKWSGTLPEKGYYEFTIVSKAKKSLNYQLDLTVQETETPPETI
;
A
#
# COMPACT_ATOMS: atom_id res chain seq x y z
N SER A 1 12.92 16.60 22.48
CA SER A 1 13.22 15.33 21.78
C SER A 1 14.71 15.10 21.82
N PRO A 2 15.21 13.92 22.23
CA PRO A 2 16.63 13.62 22.17
C PRO A 2 17.01 13.34 20.71
N SER A 3 17.91 14.14 20.14
CA SER A 3 18.51 13.90 18.83
C SER A 3 19.57 12.80 18.98
N LEU A 4 19.53 11.75 18.14
CA LEU A 4 20.53 10.66 18.19
C LEU A 4 21.83 11.00 17.46
N ILE A 5 21.90 12.18 16.86
CA ILE A 5 23.10 12.82 16.37
C ILE A 5 22.94 14.28 16.80
N ASP A 6 23.97 14.84 17.42
CA ASP A 6 24.00 16.27 17.70
C ASP A 6 23.69 17.04 16.41
N ASN A 7 22.96 18.14 16.54
CA ASN A 7 22.45 18.94 15.44
C ASN A 7 23.60 19.71 14.79
N GLN A 8 24.48 18.99 14.09
CA GLN A 8 25.67 19.52 13.44
C GLN A 8 25.68 18.96 12.02
N GLU A 9 25.18 19.75 11.08
CA GLU A 9 25.42 19.56 9.64
C GLU A 9 26.92 19.62 9.25
N SER A 10 27.81 19.64 10.26
CA SER A 10 29.26 19.84 10.21
C SER A 10 30.04 18.96 11.21
N GLU A 11 29.66 17.70 11.44
CA GLU A 11 30.57 16.78 12.16
C GLU A 11 31.85 16.55 11.33
N SER A 12 33.00 17.00 11.86
CA SER A 12 34.31 16.85 11.23
C SER A 12 34.78 15.39 11.24
N SER A 13 35.63 15.00 10.28
CA SER A 13 36.24 13.66 10.21
C SER A 13 37.09 13.28 11.43
N SER A 14 37.37 14.21 12.34
CA SER A 14 38.24 14.01 13.51
C SER A 14 37.62 13.16 14.63
N THR A 15 36.30 12.91 14.63
CA THR A 15 35.59 12.19 15.71
C THR A 15 35.17 10.76 15.36
N PHE A 16 35.27 10.35 14.11
CA PHE A 16 34.88 9.00 13.65
C PHE A 16 36.00 8.37 12.84
N SER A 17 35.95 7.04 12.63
CA SER A 17 36.80 6.43 11.62
C SER A 17 36.37 6.91 10.23
N GLU A 18 37.29 6.86 9.27
CA GLU A 18 37.01 7.26 7.88
C GLU A 18 35.83 6.46 7.30
N GLU A 19 35.74 5.16 7.60
CA GLU A 19 34.65 4.30 7.13
C GLU A 19 33.30 4.69 7.74
N GLU A 20 33.27 5.03 9.04
CA GLU A 20 32.05 5.48 9.70
C GLU A 20 31.59 6.84 9.16
N TRP A 21 32.53 7.76 8.91
CA TRP A 21 32.26 9.06 8.31
C TRP A 21 31.69 8.92 6.89
N GLN A 22 32.31 8.08 6.05
CA GLN A 22 31.82 7.81 4.69
C GLN A 22 30.40 7.21 4.71
N ARG A 23 30.13 6.27 5.63
CA ARG A 23 28.80 5.65 5.78
C ARG A 23 27.74 6.69 6.17
N LYS A 24 28.04 7.55 7.15
CA LYS A 24 27.12 8.63 7.58
C LYS A 24 26.84 9.63 6.45
N ASN A 25 27.85 9.98 5.66
CA ASN A 25 27.67 10.85 4.50
C ASN A 25 26.83 10.22 3.38
N ALA A 26 27.01 8.92 3.13
CA ALA A 26 26.19 8.19 2.16
C ALA A 26 24.72 8.19 2.59
N LEU A 27 24.44 7.93 3.87
CA LEU A 27 23.08 8.01 4.44
C LEU A 27 22.49 9.42 4.32
N ARG A 28 23.27 10.45 4.66
CA ARG A 28 22.84 11.85 4.52
C ARG A 28 22.46 12.17 3.08
N ARG A 29 23.31 11.81 2.12
CA ARG A 29 23.06 12.03 0.68
C ARG A 29 21.80 11.28 0.24
N ARG A 30 21.70 9.99 0.54
CA ARG A 30 20.54 9.17 0.15
C ARG A 30 19.22 9.72 0.71
N ARG A 31 19.20 10.16 1.97
CA ARG A 31 18.02 10.81 2.57
C ARG A 31 17.65 12.09 1.82
N LEU A 32 18.64 12.94 1.51
CA LEU A 32 18.43 14.19 0.77
C LEU A 32 17.92 13.93 -0.65
N ASP A 33 18.50 12.95 -1.35
CA ASP A 33 18.08 12.57 -2.71
C ASP A 33 16.64 12.07 -2.75
N LEU A 34 16.17 11.43 -1.67
CA LEU A 34 14.78 11.01 -1.52
C LEU A 34 13.84 12.16 -1.11
N GLY A 35 14.35 13.30 -0.66
CA GLY A 35 13.54 14.38 -0.11
C GLY A 35 12.96 14.09 1.28
N LEU A 36 13.48 13.10 2.00
CA LEU A 36 12.92 12.66 3.28
C LEU A 36 13.25 13.65 4.41
N ASN A 37 12.23 14.13 5.12
CA ASN A 37 12.40 15.04 6.25
C ASN A 37 13.30 14.43 7.34
N TYR A 38 14.29 15.21 7.82
CA TYR A 38 15.29 14.70 8.77
C TYR A 38 14.70 14.27 10.12
N ASN A 39 13.76 15.04 10.69
CA ASN A 39 13.16 14.71 11.98
C ASN A 39 12.34 13.42 11.88
N PHE A 40 11.52 13.31 10.83
CA PHE A 40 10.76 12.08 10.59
C PHE A 40 11.69 10.88 10.31
N TYR A 41 12.76 11.08 9.54
CA TYR A 41 13.78 10.05 9.32
C TYR A 41 14.35 9.53 10.65
N LEU A 42 14.75 10.41 11.56
CA LEU A 42 15.21 10.00 12.89
C LEU A 42 14.13 9.20 13.65
N ASP A 43 12.90 9.71 13.71
CA ASP A 43 11.80 9.03 14.41
C ASP A 43 11.55 7.62 13.85
N LEU A 44 11.60 7.47 12.53
CA LEU A 44 11.42 6.20 11.84
C LEU A 44 12.54 5.21 12.16
N ILE A 45 13.81 5.62 11.99
CA ILE A 45 14.95 4.72 12.23
C ILE A 45 15.06 4.38 13.71
N ASN A 46 14.83 5.34 14.61
CA ASN A 46 14.87 5.10 16.05
C ASN A 46 13.79 4.11 16.49
N ASN A 47 12.58 4.25 15.96
CA ASN A 47 11.50 3.32 16.25
C ASN A 47 11.87 1.88 15.86
N GLU A 48 12.49 1.69 14.69
CA GLU A 48 12.91 0.38 14.23
C GLU A 48 14.13 -0.15 15.00
N PHE A 49 15.12 0.70 15.26
CA PHE A 49 16.27 0.39 16.10
C PHE A 49 15.87 -0.10 17.48
N TRP A 50 14.91 0.56 18.15
CA TRP A 50 14.45 0.15 19.47
C TRP A 50 13.61 -1.14 19.49
N LYS A 51 13.07 -1.58 18.34
CA LYS A 51 12.46 -2.92 18.24
C LYS A 51 13.52 -4.01 18.28
N GLN A 52 14.70 -3.75 17.69
CA GLN A 52 15.84 -4.67 17.68
C GLN A 52 16.70 -4.56 18.94
N HIS A 53 16.74 -3.38 19.56
CA HIS A 53 17.52 -3.08 20.78
C HIS A 53 16.64 -2.47 21.88
N PRO A 54 15.75 -3.24 22.53
CA PRO A 54 14.79 -2.69 23.50
C PRO A 54 15.43 -2.04 24.73
N SER A 55 16.63 -2.48 25.14
CA SER A 55 17.39 -1.89 26.26
C SER A 55 17.87 -0.47 25.97
N GLU A 56 18.02 -0.12 24.70
CA GLU A 56 18.56 1.18 24.25
C GLU A 56 17.45 2.21 24.00
N LYS A 57 16.21 1.89 24.36
CA LYS A 57 15.06 2.75 24.09
C LYS A 57 15.19 4.11 24.78
N GLY A 58 15.15 5.18 23.99
CA GLY A 58 15.25 6.57 24.46
C GLY A 58 16.67 7.02 24.80
N ARG A 59 17.68 6.15 24.65
CA ARG A 59 19.08 6.48 24.88
C ARG A 59 19.68 7.21 23.68
N THR A 60 20.43 8.28 23.93
CA THR A 60 21.26 8.95 22.91
C THR A 60 22.56 8.19 22.69
N LEU A 61 22.82 7.74 21.45
CA LEU A 61 24.09 7.14 21.06
C LEU A 61 25.15 8.24 20.94
N THR A 62 26.30 8.04 21.56
CA THR A 62 27.43 8.97 21.55
C THR A 62 28.48 8.58 20.52
N ASN A 63 29.48 9.44 20.27
CA ASN A 63 30.63 9.13 19.42
C ASN A 63 31.70 8.26 20.13
N LYS A 64 31.47 7.84 21.37
CA LYS A 64 32.44 7.07 22.14
C LYS A 64 32.53 5.62 21.62
N PRO A 65 33.65 4.92 21.88
CA PRO A 65 33.84 3.54 21.44
C PRO A 65 32.75 2.57 21.92
N GLU A 66 32.17 2.80 23.11
CA GLU A 66 31.16 1.91 23.70
C GLU A 66 29.87 1.86 22.86
N ASP A 67 29.58 2.92 22.11
CA ASP A 67 28.39 3.01 21.24
C ASP A 67 28.66 2.58 19.80
N LYS A 68 29.90 2.19 19.47
CA LYS A 68 30.30 1.92 18.09
C LYS A 68 29.39 0.88 17.43
N GLU A 69 29.22 -0.29 18.06
CA GLU A 69 28.40 -1.37 17.51
C GLU A 69 26.92 -0.96 17.37
N LEU A 70 26.40 -0.20 18.33
CA LEU A 70 25.02 0.31 18.28
C LEU A 70 24.83 1.32 17.14
N ARG A 71 25.81 2.21 16.92
CA ARG A 71 25.80 3.15 15.78
C ARG A 71 25.90 2.41 14.45
N GLU A 72 26.70 1.35 14.37
CA GLU A 72 26.77 0.50 13.19
C GLU A 72 25.42 -0.16 12.89
N SER A 73 24.78 -0.75 13.91
CA SER A 73 23.44 -1.33 13.77
C SER A 73 22.39 -0.29 13.36
N TRP A 74 22.39 0.89 13.98
CA TRP A 74 21.49 1.98 13.60
C TRP A 74 21.69 2.40 12.15
N ASN A 75 22.94 2.54 11.69
CA ASN A 75 23.26 2.88 10.31
C ASN A 75 22.83 1.79 9.31
N THR A 76 22.89 0.52 9.69
CA THR A 76 22.39 -0.60 8.86
C THR A 76 20.87 -0.50 8.69
N ILE A 77 20.13 -0.30 9.79
CA ILE A 77 18.67 -0.11 9.76
C ILE A 77 18.30 1.11 8.90
N ALA A 78 19.02 2.21 9.05
CA ALA A 78 18.87 3.39 8.21
C ALA A 78 19.06 3.10 6.72
N THR A 79 20.11 2.34 6.37
CA THR A 79 20.41 1.98 4.98
C THR A 79 19.28 1.16 4.38
N GLU A 80 18.87 0.09 5.06
CA GLU A 80 17.79 -0.80 4.62
C GLU A 80 16.46 -0.05 4.49
N MET A 81 16.14 0.83 5.45
CA MET A 81 14.91 1.61 5.40
C MET A 81 14.90 2.58 4.20
N LEU A 82 15.99 3.32 3.97
CA LEU A 82 16.08 4.24 2.82
C LEU A 82 16.01 3.49 1.47
N GLU A 83 16.54 2.27 1.40
CA GLU A 83 16.37 1.41 0.22
C GLU A 83 14.90 0.99 0.04
N LYS A 84 14.25 0.50 1.09
CA LYS A 84 12.83 0.10 1.08
C LYS A 84 11.87 1.24 0.75
N LEU A 85 12.25 2.50 0.99
CA LEU A 85 11.42 3.67 0.66
C LEU A 85 11.58 4.16 -0.79
N SER A 86 12.61 3.70 -1.51
CA SER A 86 12.98 4.28 -2.82
C SER A 86 12.00 4.03 -3.97
N PHE A 87 10.98 3.19 -3.76
CA PHE A 87 9.92 2.96 -4.74
C PHE A 87 8.80 4.01 -4.70
N LEU A 88 8.71 4.77 -3.60
CA LEU A 88 7.68 5.79 -3.42
C LEU A 88 7.99 7.01 -4.29
N SER A 89 6.94 7.73 -4.69
CA SER A 89 7.13 9.00 -5.39
C SER A 89 7.83 10.04 -4.49
N PRO A 90 8.60 10.99 -5.06
CA PRO A 90 9.20 12.08 -4.29
C PRO A 90 8.16 12.87 -3.47
N GLU A 91 6.98 13.10 -4.04
CA GLU A 91 5.88 13.83 -3.41
C GLU A 91 5.31 13.07 -2.20
N ALA A 92 5.23 11.74 -2.29
CA ALA A 92 4.79 10.90 -1.19
C ALA A 92 5.79 10.93 -0.03
N ILE A 93 7.09 10.89 -0.37
CA ILE A 93 8.20 10.92 0.60
C ILE A 93 8.29 12.27 1.30
N GLU A 94 8.23 13.38 0.57
CA GLU A 94 8.37 14.74 1.09
C GLU A 94 7.31 15.04 2.18
N ARG A 95 6.12 14.47 2.03
CA ARG A 95 5.00 14.65 2.96
C ARG A 95 5.04 13.71 4.18
N MET A 96 5.94 12.72 4.21
CA MET A 96 6.02 11.80 5.36
C MET A 96 6.33 12.54 6.66
N GLY A 97 5.63 12.14 7.72
CA GLY A 97 5.61 12.84 9.01
C GLY A 97 4.43 13.80 9.18
N SER A 98 3.75 14.17 8.07
CA SER A 98 2.57 15.04 8.10
C SER A 98 1.24 14.31 7.86
N TYR A 99 1.26 13.07 7.36
CA TYR A 99 0.05 12.31 7.08
C TYR A 99 -0.71 12.01 8.37
N ASN A 100 -2.03 12.18 8.32
CA ASN A 100 -2.87 12.08 9.50
C ASN A 100 -4.28 11.57 9.14
N ARG A 101 -5.15 11.50 10.15
CA ARG A 101 -6.53 11.00 10.00
C ARG A 101 -7.38 11.87 9.06
N ASP A 102 -7.18 13.18 9.06
CA ASP A 102 -7.92 14.10 8.18
C ASP A 102 -7.52 13.92 6.72
N GLN A 103 -6.22 13.72 6.46
CA GLN A 103 -5.76 13.39 5.12
C GLN A 103 -6.39 12.08 4.63
N ARG A 104 -6.45 11.05 5.48
CA ARG A 104 -7.15 9.80 5.14
C ARG A 104 -8.63 10.03 4.86
N LYS A 105 -9.31 10.91 5.61
CA LYS A 105 -10.71 11.28 5.34
C LYS A 105 -10.87 11.95 3.98
N SER A 106 -9.97 12.86 3.61
CA SER A 106 -9.95 13.49 2.28
C SER A 106 -9.82 12.44 1.18
N TRP A 107 -8.87 11.52 1.33
CA TRP A 107 -8.62 10.43 0.40
C TRP A 107 -9.82 9.51 0.17
N LYS A 108 -10.62 9.24 1.20
CA LYS A 108 -11.90 8.53 1.01
C LYS A 108 -12.81 9.29 0.04
N GLY A 109 -12.91 10.61 0.20
CA GLY A 109 -13.68 11.45 -0.71
C GLY A 109 -13.13 11.45 -2.14
N GLU A 110 -11.81 11.42 -2.32
CA GLU A 110 -11.17 11.35 -3.64
C GLU A 110 -11.45 10.03 -4.35
N VAL A 111 -11.30 8.90 -3.66
CA VAL A 111 -11.54 7.57 -4.24
C VAL A 111 -13.03 7.34 -4.52
N ASN A 112 -13.93 7.87 -3.69
CA ASN A 112 -15.37 7.81 -3.95
C ASN A 112 -15.77 8.48 -5.28
N ARG A 113 -15.03 9.52 -5.75
CA ARG A 113 -15.28 10.14 -7.07
C ARG A 113 -14.97 9.18 -8.22
N LEU A 114 -14.13 8.17 -7.98
CA LEU A 114 -13.83 7.09 -8.92
C LEU A 114 -14.78 5.89 -8.77
N ARG A 115 -15.87 6.03 -8.00
CA ARG A 115 -16.84 4.94 -7.72
C ARG A 115 -16.22 3.76 -6.95
N LEU A 116 -15.13 4.01 -6.24
CA LEU A 116 -14.47 3.04 -5.37
C LEU A 116 -14.64 3.46 -3.91
N SER A 117 -14.67 2.50 -3.01
CA SER A 117 -14.70 2.71 -1.58
C SER A 117 -13.28 2.80 -1.04
N SER A 118 -13.16 3.20 0.23
CA SER A 118 -11.87 3.15 0.92
C SER A 118 -11.36 1.73 1.13
N ARG A 119 -12.22 0.69 1.09
CA ARG A 119 -11.78 -0.70 1.22
C ARG A 119 -10.93 -1.09 0.03
N ALA A 120 -11.43 -0.85 -1.18
CA ALA A 120 -10.67 -1.07 -2.40
C ALA A 120 -9.32 -0.32 -2.41
N LEU A 121 -9.29 0.93 -1.94
CA LEU A 121 -8.03 1.67 -1.77
C LEU A 121 -7.07 0.98 -0.77
N TYR A 122 -7.59 0.51 0.36
CA TYR A 122 -6.78 -0.13 1.39
C TYR A 122 -6.26 -1.49 0.94
N ASP A 123 -7.03 -2.29 0.20
CA ASP A 123 -6.54 -3.54 -0.40
C ASP A 123 -5.27 -3.29 -1.24
N LEU A 124 -5.28 -2.24 -2.08
CA LEU A 124 -4.14 -1.87 -2.92
C LEU A 124 -2.93 -1.37 -2.11
N ALA A 125 -3.18 -0.62 -1.05
CA ALA A 125 -2.12 -0.10 -0.19
C ALA A 125 -1.51 -1.21 0.69
N ASP A 126 -2.34 -2.06 1.27
CA ASP A 126 -1.94 -3.18 2.12
C ASP A 126 -1.15 -4.22 1.34
N ALA A 127 -1.53 -4.50 0.10
CA ALA A 127 -0.75 -5.38 -0.78
C ALA A 127 0.70 -4.89 -0.96
N GLU A 128 0.88 -3.61 -1.27
CA GLU A 128 2.19 -2.99 -1.51
C GLU A 128 3.01 -2.87 -0.22
N PHE A 129 2.34 -2.48 0.88
CA PHE A 129 2.97 -2.29 2.18
C PHE A 129 3.45 -3.61 2.76
N PHE A 130 2.58 -4.62 2.88
CA PHE A 130 2.96 -5.92 3.46
C PHE A 130 3.90 -6.73 2.57
N HIS A 131 3.96 -6.45 1.27
CA HIS A 131 5.01 -7.02 0.42
C HIS A 131 6.41 -6.56 0.85
N ARG A 132 6.58 -5.28 1.24
CA ARG A 132 7.87 -4.67 1.61
C ARG A 132 8.19 -4.73 3.10
N PHE A 133 7.15 -4.74 3.91
CA PHE A 133 7.20 -4.79 5.36
C PHE A 133 6.38 -5.97 5.89
N PRO A 134 6.70 -7.22 5.48
CA PRO A 134 5.96 -8.41 5.90
C PRO A 134 5.96 -8.58 7.43
N GLU A 135 7.00 -8.09 8.12
CA GLU A 135 7.08 -8.07 9.58
C GLU A 135 6.00 -7.20 10.26
N GLN A 136 5.35 -6.30 9.52
CA GLN A 136 4.26 -5.46 10.02
C GLN A 136 2.89 -6.12 9.87
N GLU A 137 2.78 -7.29 9.21
CA GLU A 137 1.54 -8.03 9.15
C GLU A 137 1.03 -8.34 10.57
N ASN A 138 -0.25 -8.08 10.82
CA ASN A 138 -0.91 -8.25 12.12
C ASN A 138 -0.39 -7.34 13.25
N GLN A 139 0.48 -6.37 12.96
CA GLN A 139 0.96 -5.39 13.94
C GLN A 139 0.09 -4.13 13.98
N LYS A 140 0.05 -3.47 15.15
CA LYS A 140 -0.59 -2.14 15.28
C LYS A 140 0.40 -1.05 14.87
N PHE A 141 0.54 -0.81 13.57
CA PHE A 141 1.58 0.07 13.03
C PHE A 141 1.10 1.48 12.63
N ILE A 142 -0.22 1.69 12.47
CA ILE A 142 -0.78 2.92 11.89
C ILE A 142 -0.42 4.19 12.67
N ASP A 143 -0.36 4.11 14.01
CA ASP A 143 -0.01 5.24 14.87
C ASP A 143 1.49 5.26 15.23
N GLN A 144 2.31 4.40 14.61
CA GLN A 144 3.78 4.41 14.70
C GLN A 144 4.39 5.17 13.52
N PRO A 145 5.69 5.56 13.57
CA PRO A 145 6.36 6.21 12.44
C PRO A 145 6.25 5.44 11.12
N ILE A 146 6.33 4.11 11.14
CA ILE A 146 6.16 3.27 9.94
C ILE A 146 4.76 3.42 9.31
N GLY A 147 3.74 3.81 10.07
CA GLY A 147 2.42 4.14 9.55
C GLY A 147 2.43 5.30 8.55
N GLN A 148 3.40 6.21 8.62
CA GLN A 148 3.57 7.26 7.59
C GLN A 148 3.95 6.68 6.23
N VAL A 149 4.69 5.57 6.20
CA VAL A 149 5.05 4.87 4.95
C VAL A 149 3.80 4.28 4.31
N TRP A 150 2.91 3.66 5.10
CA TRP A 150 1.63 3.18 4.59
C TRP A 150 0.74 4.32 4.05
N ASN A 151 0.71 5.47 4.72
CA ASN A 151 0.00 6.64 4.19
C ASN A 151 0.65 7.19 2.90
N ALA A 152 1.98 7.15 2.77
CA ALA A 152 2.68 7.52 1.54
C ALA A 152 2.32 6.58 0.38
N ILE A 153 2.21 5.27 0.64
CA ILE A 153 1.70 4.29 -0.34
C ILE A 153 0.28 4.66 -0.76
N ILE A 154 -0.61 4.99 0.18
CA ILE A 154 -1.97 5.42 -0.15
C ILE A 154 -1.96 6.64 -1.08
N PHE A 155 -1.12 7.62 -0.80
CA PHE A 155 -0.99 8.80 -1.64
C PHE A 155 -0.67 8.40 -3.09
N ASP A 156 0.33 7.55 -3.30
CA ASP A 156 0.71 7.05 -4.63
C ASP A 156 -0.39 6.22 -5.27
N LYS A 157 -1.08 5.36 -4.52
CA LYS A 157 -2.20 4.56 -5.04
C LYS A 157 -3.35 5.45 -5.51
N ILE A 158 -3.66 6.53 -4.79
CA ILE A 158 -4.70 7.48 -5.23
C ILE A 158 -4.31 8.14 -6.55
N LYS A 159 -3.05 8.54 -6.72
CA LYS A 159 -2.55 9.09 -7.99
C LYS A 159 -2.67 8.08 -9.13
N ALA A 160 -2.27 6.83 -8.90
CA ALA A 160 -2.37 5.75 -9.89
C ALA A 160 -3.84 5.39 -10.24
N LEU A 161 -4.76 5.48 -9.27
CA LEU A 161 -6.19 5.31 -9.52
C LEU A 161 -6.75 6.48 -10.34
N GLN A 162 -6.36 7.72 -10.02
CA GLN A 162 -6.81 8.92 -10.73
C GLN A 162 -6.29 8.99 -12.17
N SER A 163 -5.08 8.48 -12.44
CA SER A 163 -4.50 8.43 -13.78
C SER A 163 -5.04 7.29 -14.65
N GLY A 164 -5.71 6.30 -14.04
CA GLY A 164 -6.18 5.08 -14.71
C GLY A 164 -5.11 3.99 -14.85
N GLU A 165 -3.91 4.18 -14.31
CA GLU A 165 -2.86 3.14 -14.31
C GLU A 165 -3.30 1.91 -13.50
N ALA A 166 -3.85 2.15 -12.30
CA ALA A 166 -4.30 1.10 -11.38
C ALA A 166 -5.83 0.96 -11.35
N TYR A 167 -6.55 1.56 -12.30
CA TYR A 167 -8.01 1.62 -12.29
C TYR A 167 -8.61 1.49 -13.69
N GLU A 168 -9.70 0.73 -13.81
CA GLU A 168 -10.43 0.62 -15.06
C GLU A 168 -11.95 0.49 -14.83
N ARG A 169 -12.73 1.26 -15.57
CA ARG A 169 -14.18 1.13 -15.59
C ARG A 169 -14.60 0.12 -16.64
N LEU A 170 -15.23 -0.95 -16.19
CA LEU A 170 -15.80 -1.99 -17.04
C LEU A 170 -17.15 -1.53 -17.58
N ILE A 171 -17.29 -1.52 -18.91
CA ILE A 171 -18.49 -1.08 -19.61
C ILE A 171 -18.92 -2.23 -20.53
N PHE A 172 -20.11 -2.77 -20.29
CA PHE A 172 -20.75 -3.70 -21.21
C PHE A 172 -21.25 -2.89 -22.41
N THR A 173 -20.82 -3.26 -23.62
CA THR A 173 -21.44 -2.75 -24.85
C THR A 173 -22.87 -3.30 -24.97
N SER A 174 -23.72 -2.66 -25.78
CA SER A 174 -25.09 -3.16 -25.99
C SER A 174 -25.05 -4.65 -26.34
N ASP A 175 -25.86 -5.44 -25.64
CA ASP A 175 -26.03 -6.89 -25.77
C ASP A 175 -24.86 -7.78 -25.27
N ALA A 176 -23.74 -7.20 -24.83
CA ALA A 176 -22.66 -7.98 -24.23
C ALA A 176 -23.03 -8.38 -22.80
N ILE A 177 -23.00 -9.69 -22.53
CA ILE A 177 -23.19 -10.28 -21.20
C ILE A 177 -21.87 -10.68 -20.54
N GLU A 178 -20.75 -10.61 -21.26
CA GLU A 178 -19.43 -11.04 -20.80
C GLU A 178 -18.38 -9.95 -21.08
N LEU A 179 -17.51 -9.72 -20.10
CA LEU A 179 -16.30 -8.92 -20.22
C LEU A 179 -15.09 -9.74 -19.79
N LYS A 180 -13.98 -9.55 -20.51
CA LYS A 180 -12.69 -10.16 -20.21
C LYS A 180 -11.64 -9.07 -20.20
N VAL A 181 -10.99 -8.88 -19.07
CA VAL A 181 -9.86 -7.95 -18.95
C VAL A 181 -8.61 -8.70 -18.55
N ASN A 182 -7.49 -8.33 -19.16
CA ASN A 182 -6.19 -8.91 -18.89
C ASN A 182 -5.29 -7.88 -18.23
N GLY A 183 -4.34 -8.34 -17.44
CA GLY A 183 -3.35 -7.46 -16.84
C GLY A 183 -2.12 -8.22 -16.35
N THR A 184 -1.14 -7.43 -15.93
CA THR A 184 0.08 -7.90 -15.27
C THR A 184 0.22 -7.13 -13.96
N LEU A 185 0.58 -7.83 -12.89
CA LEU A 185 0.89 -7.22 -11.59
C LEU A 185 2.30 -7.63 -11.19
N LYS A 186 3.13 -6.67 -10.77
CA LYS A 186 4.37 -6.95 -10.03
C LYS A 186 4.05 -7.38 -8.59
N PRO A 187 5.03 -7.90 -7.83
CA PRO A 187 4.86 -8.15 -6.40
C PRO A 187 4.36 -6.91 -5.64
N GLY A 188 3.31 -7.07 -4.83
CA GLY A 188 2.69 -5.97 -4.06
C GLY A 188 1.78 -5.04 -4.86
N GLU A 189 1.80 -5.10 -6.20
CA GLU A 189 0.89 -4.31 -7.03
C GLU A 189 -0.53 -4.89 -7.00
N GLY A 190 -1.50 -4.02 -7.31
CA GLY A 190 -2.88 -4.39 -7.53
C GLY A 190 -3.56 -3.45 -8.51
N LYS A 191 -4.72 -3.87 -9.00
CA LYS A 191 -5.58 -3.09 -9.89
C LYS A 191 -7.02 -3.15 -9.42
N ALA A 192 -7.71 -2.02 -9.49
CA ALA A 192 -9.12 -1.90 -9.17
C ALA A 192 -9.96 -1.78 -10.45
N TYR A 193 -11.14 -2.36 -10.40
CA TYR A 193 -12.14 -2.29 -11.46
C TYR A 193 -13.48 -1.89 -10.87
N VAL A 194 -14.29 -1.20 -11.66
CA VAL A 194 -15.71 -0.99 -11.31
C VAL A 194 -16.61 -1.34 -12.47
N ALA A 195 -17.73 -1.97 -12.17
CA ALA A 195 -18.79 -2.26 -13.14
C ALA A 195 -20.12 -1.75 -12.60
N GLN A 196 -20.90 -1.08 -13.44
CA GLN A 196 -22.26 -0.69 -13.07
C GLN A 196 -23.22 -1.83 -13.39
N LEU A 197 -23.78 -2.46 -12.35
CA LEU A 197 -24.63 -3.63 -12.44
C LEU A 197 -25.99 -3.36 -11.80
N ASN A 198 -27.00 -4.15 -12.16
CA ASN A 198 -28.36 -4.06 -11.60
C ASN A 198 -28.57 -5.08 -10.47
N SER A 199 -29.52 -4.79 -9.58
CA SER A 199 -30.01 -5.81 -8.66
C SER A 199 -30.65 -6.94 -9.45
N ASP A 200 -30.70 -8.13 -8.86
CA ASP A 200 -31.36 -9.32 -9.40
C ASP A 200 -30.69 -9.91 -10.66
N GLN A 201 -29.61 -9.31 -11.15
CA GLN A 201 -28.73 -9.94 -12.14
C GLN A 201 -27.96 -11.09 -11.50
N LEU A 202 -27.83 -12.19 -12.23
CA LEU A 202 -26.87 -13.24 -11.90
C LEU A 202 -25.49 -12.80 -12.40
N MET A 203 -24.53 -12.65 -11.49
CA MET A 203 -23.15 -12.34 -11.82
C MET A 203 -22.27 -13.57 -11.61
N ASP A 204 -21.42 -13.89 -12.58
CA ASP A 204 -20.31 -14.86 -12.48
C ASP A 204 -18.99 -14.12 -12.65
N VAL A 205 -18.05 -14.40 -11.75
CA VAL A 205 -16.71 -13.81 -11.74
C VAL A 205 -15.69 -14.93 -11.70
N LYS A 206 -14.68 -14.85 -12.56
CA LYS A 206 -13.56 -15.78 -12.56
C LYS A 206 -12.23 -15.08 -12.80
N LEU A 207 -11.33 -15.20 -11.82
CA LEU A 207 -9.95 -14.74 -11.91
C LEU A 207 -9.03 -15.90 -12.32
N LYS A 208 -8.43 -15.80 -13.51
CA LYS A 208 -7.44 -16.75 -14.01
C LYS A 208 -6.03 -16.23 -13.77
N THR A 209 -5.25 -16.98 -13.00
CA THR A 209 -3.81 -16.80 -12.81
C THR A 209 -3.25 -18.07 -12.18
N ASP A 210 -1.96 -18.32 -12.29
CA ASP A 210 -1.23 -19.45 -11.69
C ASP A 210 -0.50 -19.05 -10.39
N GLN A 211 -0.36 -17.75 -10.13
CA GLN A 211 0.37 -17.21 -8.98
C GLN A 211 -0.57 -16.83 -7.83
N LYS A 212 -0.03 -16.57 -6.63
CA LYS A 212 -0.82 -16.18 -5.44
C LYS A 212 -1.37 -14.75 -5.60
N THR A 213 -2.69 -14.64 -5.74
CA THR A 213 -3.45 -13.39 -5.78
C THR A 213 -4.61 -13.43 -4.80
N PHE A 214 -5.04 -12.25 -4.33
CA PHE A 214 -6.31 -12.08 -3.65
C PHE A 214 -7.29 -11.29 -4.53
N LEU A 215 -8.57 -11.63 -4.41
CA LEU A 215 -9.70 -10.98 -5.06
C LEU A 215 -10.66 -10.47 -3.99
N SER A 216 -11.01 -9.19 -4.05
CA SER A 216 -12.15 -8.63 -3.30
C SER A 216 -13.23 -8.18 -4.26
N ILE A 217 -14.49 -8.30 -3.81
CA ILE A 217 -15.69 -7.87 -4.52
C ILE A 217 -16.60 -7.16 -3.50
N TYR A 218 -16.81 -5.87 -3.69
CA TYR A 218 -17.63 -5.05 -2.80
C TYR A 218 -18.92 -4.57 -3.48
N SER A 219 -20.02 -4.59 -2.72
CA SER A 219 -21.31 -4.06 -3.16
C SER A 219 -21.33 -2.53 -3.22
N PRO A 220 -22.24 -1.91 -4.00
CA PRO A 220 -22.29 -0.46 -4.18
C PRO A 220 -22.43 0.37 -2.90
N THR A 221 -23.13 -0.13 -1.89
CA THR A 221 -23.26 0.56 -0.60
C THR A 221 -22.29 0.04 0.45
N GLY A 222 -21.58 -1.06 0.16
CA GLY A 222 -20.71 -1.76 1.10
C GLY A 222 -21.47 -2.42 2.26
N ARG A 223 -22.79 -2.63 2.13
CA ARG A 223 -23.61 -3.39 3.09
C ARG A 223 -23.35 -4.90 2.99
N VAL A 224 -23.03 -5.36 1.78
CA VAL A 224 -22.66 -6.75 1.50
C VAL A 224 -21.20 -6.80 1.03
N THR A 225 -20.40 -7.59 1.71
CA THR A 225 -19.07 -7.99 1.24
C THR A 225 -19.21 -9.34 0.55
N ILE A 226 -18.94 -9.39 -0.76
CA ILE A 226 -19.07 -10.63 -1.54
C ILE A 226 -17.79 -11.46 -1.38
N LEU A 227 -16.64 -10.85 -1.60
CA LEU A 227 -15.31 -11.39 -1.31
C LEU A 227 -14.45 -10.27 -0.73
N GLU A 228 -13.56 -10.59 0.20
CA GLU A 228 -12.59 -9.65 0.77
C GLU A 228 -11.29 -10.40 1.01
N ASP A 229 -10.19 -9.87 0.45
CA ASP A 229 -8.85 -10.46 0.53
C ASP A 229 -8.83 -11.97 0.25
N SER A 230 -9.68 -12.42 -0.68
CA SER A 230 -9.99 -13.83 -0.81
C SER A 230 -9.04 -14.53 -1.75
N GLN A 231 -8.58 -15.72 -1.35
CA GLN A 231 -7.90 -16.65 -2.26
C GLN A 231 -8.87 -17.34 -3.23
N ILE A 232 -10.18 -17.22 -2.99
CA ILE A 232 -11.21 -17.73 -3.89
C ILE A 232 -11.17 -16.89 -5.17
N ARG A 233 -11.06 -17.58 -6.31
CA ARG A 233 -10.95 -16.95 -7.63
C ARG A 233 -12.21 -17.04 -8.46
N LYS A 234 -13.29 -17.54 -7.87
CA LYS A 234 -14.57 -17.71 -8.54
C LYS A 234 -15.70 -17.36 -7.61
N TRP A 235 -16.67 -16.62 -8.10
CA TRP A 235 -17.89 -16.34 -7.37
C TRP A 235 -19.05 -16.29 -8.36
N SER A 236 -20.20 -16.82 -7.97
CA SER A 236 -21.43 -16.72 -8.75
C SER A 236 -22.59 -16.49 -7.79
N GLY A 237 -23.48 -15.54 -8.13
CA GLY A 237 -24.64 -15.25 -7.30
C GLY A 237 -25.49 -14.09 -7.82
N THR A 238 -26.71 -14.00 -7.30
CA THR A 238 -27.64 -12.92 -7.60
C THR A 238 -27.22 -11.65 -6.86
N LEU A 239 -27.18 -10.53 -7.58
CA LEU A 239 -26.75 -9.25 -7.05
C LEU A 239 -27.83 -8.62 -6.16
N PRO A 240 -27.51 -8.26 -4.91
CA PRO A 240 -28.49 -7.71 -3.98
C PRO A 240 -28.84 -6.24 -4.23
N GLU A 241 -27.99 -5.52 -4.99
CA GLU A 241 -28.05 -4.08 -5.11
C GLU A 241 -27.74 -3.62 -6.53
N LYS A 242 -28.37 -2.53 -6.96
CA LYS A 242 -28.00 -1.80 -8.17
C LYS A 242 -26.94 -0.76 -7.87
N GLY A 243 -25.91 -0.66 -8.71
CA GLY A 243 -24.89 0.38 -8.60
C GLY A 243 -23.52 -0.06 -9.11
N TYR A 244 -22.48 0.62 -8.64
CA TYR A 244 -21.10 0.27 -8.98
C TYR A 244 -20.58 -0.80 -8.03
N TYR A 245 -20.33 -1.98 -8.55
CA TYR A 245 -19.57 -3.01 -7.85
C TYR A 245 -18.08 -2.76 -8.06
N GLU A 246 -17.30 -3.04 -7.02
CA GLU A 246 -15.86 -2.82 -7.00
C GLU A 246 -15.16 -4.17 -6.98
N PHE A 247 -14.12 -4.32 -7.80
CA PHE A 247 -13.29 -5.53 -7.84
C PHE A 247 -11.84 -5.10 -7.64
N THR A 248 -11.15 -5.68 -6.66
CA THR A 248 -9.70 -5.48 -6.49
C THR A 248 -8.98 -6.79 -6.71
N ILE A 249 -7.89 -6.73 -7.48
CA ILE A 249 -6.99 -7.86 -7.69
C ILE A 249 -5.62 -7.43 -7.20
N VAL A 250 -5.10 -8.12 -6.20
CA VAL A 250 -3.80 -7.81 -5.61
C VAL A 250 -2.85 -9.00 -5.69
N SER A 251 -1.59 -8.73 -6.01
CA SER A 251 -0.53 -9.73 -6.07
C SER A 251 0.07 -9.98 -4.69
N LYS A 252 0.04 -11.24 -4.24
CA LYS A 252 0.79 -11.74 -3.09
C LYS A 252 1.94 -12.66 -3.54
N ALA A 253 2.31 -12.60 -4.82
CA ALA A 253 3.36 -13.42 -5.42
C ALA A 253 4.73 -12.74 -5.29
N LYS A 254 5.80 -13.55 -5.35
CA LYS A 254 7.20 -13.06 -5.31
C LYS A 254 7.72 -12.56 -6.66
N LYS A 255 6.99 -12.86 -7.74
CA LYS A 255 7.33 -12.49 -9.11
C LYS A 255 6.12 -11.85 -9.77
N SER A 256 6.34 -11.13 -10.86
CA SER A 256 5.24 -10.61 -11.67
C SER A 256 4.35 -11.75 -12.16
N LEU A 257 3.05 -11.48 -12.20
CA LEU A 257 2.04 -12.43 -12.66
C LEU A 257 1.15 -11.80 -13.71
N ASN A 258 0.72 -12.62 -14.65
CA ASN A 258 -0.36 -12.26 -15.57
C ASN A 258 -1.68 -12.77 -15.00
N TYR A 259 -2.76 -12.06 -15.30
CA TYR A 259 -4.10 -12.49 -14.95
C TYR A 259 -5.11 -12.12 -16.03
N GLN A 260 -6.24 -12.83 -15.99
CA GLN A 260 -7.46 -12.49 -16.72
C GLN A 260 -8.63 -12.50 -15.74
N LEU A 261 -9.40 -11.43 -15.68
CA LEU A 261 -10.68 -11.36 -14.98
C LEU A 261 -11.80 -11.52 -16.01
N ASP A 262 -12.58 -12.58 -15.85
CA ASP A 262 -13.83 -12.79 -16.57
C ASP A 262 -14.98 -12.32 -15.67
N LEU A 263 -15.86 -11.49 -16.22
CA LEU A 263 -17.08 -11.04 -15.58
C LEU A 263 -18.24 -11.32 -16.53
N THR A 264 -19.20 -12.14 -16.10
CA THR A 264 -20.43 -12.42 -16.83
C THR A 264 -21.62 -11.94 -16.01
N VAL A 265 -22.60 -11.31 -16.66
CA VAL A 265 -23.85 -10.87 -16.05
C VAL A 265 -25.03 -11.30 -16.90
N GLN A 266 -26.06 -11.84 -16.25
CA GLN A 266 -27.29 -12.29 -16.91
C GLN A 266 -28.49 -11.73 -16.15
N GLU A 267 -29.51 -11.29 -16.87
CA GLU A 267 -30.80 -11.00 -16.24
C GLU A 267 -31.40 -12.30 -15.70
N THR A 268 -31.97 -12.27 -14.51
CA THR A 268 -32.77 -13.40 -14.04
C THR A 268 -34.12 -13.35 -14.76
N GLU A 269 -34.57 -14.49 -15.31
CA GLU A 269 -35.90 -14.56 -15.91
C GLU A 269 -36.94 -14.19 -14.85
N THR A 270 -37.69 -13.10 -15.09
CA THR A 270 -38.91 -12.82 -14.32
C THR A 270 -39.83 -14.04 -14.45
N PRO A 271 -40.29 -14.65 -13.35
CA PRO A 271 -41.31 -15.70 -13.44
C PRO A 271 -42.51 -15.17 -14.24
N PRO A 272 -43.10 -15.97 -15.15
CA PRO A 272 -44.27 -15.52 -15.89
C PRO A 272 -45.36 -15.09 -14.90
N GLU A 273 -45.94 -13.90 -15.11
CA GLU A 273 -47.10 -13.44 -14.37
C GLU A 273 -48.16 -14.54 -14.41
N THR A 274 -48.53 -15.04 -13.24
CA THR A 274 -49.62 -16.00 -13.11
C THR A 274 -50.91 -15.21 -13.33
N ILE A 275 -51.50 -15.37 -14.52
CA ILE A 275 -52.80 -14.80 -14.90
C ILE A 275 -53.91 -15.42 -14.03
#